data_AF-A0A2A2QZQ0-F1
#
_entry.id   AF-A0A2A2QZQ0-F1
#
_cell.length_a   1.000
_cell.length_b   1.000
_cell.length_c   1.000
_cell.angle_alpha   90.00
_cell.angle_beta   90.00
_cell.angle_gamma   90.00
#
_symmetry.space_group_name_H-M   'P 1'
#
loop_
_entity.id
_entity.type
_entity.pdbx_description
1 polymer ?
#
loop_
_entity_poly.entity_id
_entity_poly.type
_entity_poly.pdbx_seq_one_letter_code
_entity_poly.pdbx_strand_id
1 'polypeptide(L)'
;MPNQNDQAYGRFDSFDEFFQRAEERPGYWAERAKLEFTEEVTAEMKQQGMTRSQLASALDVQPGFVTRLLSGRNNFELATMVRLARALNCEFRCHLQPQGTKTCWIDVLNEEPQRQTTADWNPKEFRKVGPFEPRVLNYDTVPVAA
;
A
#
# COMPACT_ATOMS: atom_id res chain seq x y z
N MET A 1 -7.53 6.71 34.15
CA MET A 1 -7.66 8.02 33.47
C MET A 1 -8.62 7.80 32.30
N PRO A 2 -9.75 8.52 32.20
CA PRO A 2 -10.60 8.41 31.01
C PRO A 2 -9.77 8.86 29.81
N ASN A 3 -9.80 8.07 28.73
CA ASN A 3 -9.05 8.32 27.52
C ASN A 3 -9.56 9.64 26.92
N GLN A 4 -8.74 10.69 26.87
CA GLN A 4 -9.12 11.99 26.27
C GLN A 4 -9.56 11.86 24.80
N ASN A 5 -9.30 10.71 24.17
CA ASN A 5 -9.64 10.41 22.78
C ASN A 5 -11.15 10.16 22.51
N ASP A 6 -11.99 9.92 23.53
CA ASP A 6 -13.41 9.56 23.35
C ASP A 6 -14.39 10.75 23.39
N GLN A 7 -13.89 11.99 23.48
CA GLN A 7 -14.76 13.17 23.39
C GLN A 7 -15.28 13.38 21.96
N ALA A 8 -16.60 13.50 21.82
CA ALA A 8 -17.27 13.84 20.58
C ALA A 8 -16.66 15.11 19.94
N TYR A 9 -16.45 15.10 18.63
CA TYR A 9 -15.77 16.16 17.86
C TYR A 9 -16.52 17.51 17.81
N GLY A 10 -17.63 17.65 18.53
CA GLY A 10 -18.52 18.80 18.47
C GLY A 10 -19.24 18.89 17.12
N ARG A 11 -19.84 20.06 16.86
CA ARG A 11 -20.34 20.40 15.52
C ARG A 11 -19.18 20.89 14.67
N PHE A 12 -19.19 20.50 13.41
CA PHE A 12 -18.24 20.89 12.37
C PHE A 12 -19.04 21.30 11.14
N ASP A 13 -18.55 22.29 10.41
CA ASP A 13 -19.25 22.90 9.28
C ASP A 13 -18.86 22.24 7.95
N SER A 14 -17.78 21.44 7.92
CA SER A 14 -17.37 20.64 6.75
C SER A 14 -16.65 19.33 7.13
N PHE A 15 -16.54 18.41 6.16
CA PHE A 15 -15.72 17.20 6.32
C PHE A 15 -14.23 17.50 6.46
N ASP A 16 -13.71 18.51 5.74
CA ASP A 16 -12.29 18.90 5.82
C ASP A 16 -11.93 19.38 7.22
N GLU A 17 -12.79 20.22 7.82
CA GLU A 17 -12.62 20.69 9.19
C GLU A 17 -12.66 19.53 10.21
N PHE A 18 -13.55 18.56 9.98
CA PHE A 18 -13.60 17.35 10.81
C PHE A 18 -12.30 16.55 10.75
N PHE A 19 -11.75 16.33 9.55
CA PHE A 19 -10.48 15.61 9.39
C PHE A 19 -9.31 16.38 10.01
N GLN A 20 -9.23 17.70 9.82
CA GLN A 20 -8.18 18.53 10.44
C GLN A 20 -8.17 18.38 11.97
N ARG A 21 -9.35 18.45 12.61
CA ARG A 21 -9.47 18.24 14.07
C ARG A 21 -9.13 16.82 14.50
N ALA A 22 -9.44 15.82 13.67
CA ALA A 22 -9.11 14.44 13.96
C ALA A 22 -7.59 14.19 13.89
N GLU A 23 -6.90 14.76 12.91
CA GLU A 23 -5.44 14.66 12.72
C GLU A 23 -4.63 15.24 13.89
N GLU A 24 -5.20 16.12 14.72
CA GLU A 24 -4.54 16.60 15.94
C GLU A 24 -4.45 15.52 17.03
N ARG A 25 -5.29 14.48 16.96
CA ARG A 25 -5.37 13.44 18.00
C ARG A 25 -4.50 12.23 17.63
N PRO A 26 -3.68 11.70 18.56
CA PRO A 26 -2.90 10.47 18.31
C PRO A 26 -3.75 9.26 17.91
N GLY A 27 -5.01 9.19 18.37
CA GLY A 27 -5.92 8.10 18.03
C GLY A 27 -6.22 8.00 16.52
N TYR A 28 -6.33 9.14 15.82
CA TYR A 28 -6.52 9.15 14.37
C TYR A 28 -5.36 8.47 13.64
N TRP A 29 -4.11 8.82 14.00
CA TRP A 29 -2.92 8.25 13.39
C TRP A 29 -2.75 6.76 13.71
N ALA A 30 -3.14 6.33 14.91
CA ALA A 30 -3.15 4.91 15.26
C ALA A 30 -4.15 4.10 14.42
N GLU A 31 -5.37 4.62 14.23
CA GLU A 31 -6.37 3.97 13.37
C GLU A 31 -5.95 3.98 11.89
N ARG A 32 -5.35 5.08 11.42
CA ARG A 32 -4.78 5.16 10.08
C ARG A 32 -3.71 4.09 9.86
N ALA A 33 -2.76 3.94 10.78
CA ALA A 33 -1.71 2.91 10.67
C ALA A 33 -2.27 1.48 10.66
N LYS A 34 -3.31 1.20 11.45
CA LYS A 34 -4.00 -0.10 11.42
C LYS A 34 -4.70 -0.35 10.08
N LEU A 35 -5.33 0.68 9.53
CA LEU A 35 -6.02 0.61 8.25
C LEU A 35 -5.04 0.35 7.11
N GLU A 36 -3.98 1.17 7.00
CA GLU A 36 -2.94 1.03 5.97
C GLU A 36 -2.33 -0.38 5.98
N PHE A 37 -1.96 -0.89 7.16
CA PHE A 37 -1.44 -2.25 7.28
C PHE A 37 -2.46 -3.34 6.88
N THR A 38 -3.74 -3.17 7.24
CA THR A 38 -4.80 -4.13 6.88
C THR A 38 -5.08 -4.13 5.37
N GLU A 39 -4.98 -2.96 4.74
CA GLU A 39 -5.08 -2.80 3.29
C GLU A 39 -3.93 -3.50 2.56
N GLU A 40 -2.68 -3.31 3.01
CA GLU A 40 -1.51 -4.01 2.47
C GLU A 40 -1.67 -5.54 2.57
N VAL A 41 -2.05 -6.06 3.75
CA VAL A 41 -2.31 -7.49 3.95
C VAL A 41 -3.39 -8.00 2.99
N THR A 42 -4.48 -7.26 2.83
CA THR A 42 -5.59 -7.68 1.96
C THR A 42 -5.20 -7.60 0.48
N ALA A 43 -4.40 -6.61 0.09
CA ALA A 43 -3.88 -6.46 -1.26
C ALA A 43 -2.94 -7.61 -1.63
N GLU A 44 -2.00 -7.96 -0.74
CA GLU A 44 -1.09 -9.11 -0.92
C GLU A 44 -1.84 -10.43 -0.99
N MET A 45 -2.81 -10.66 -0.09
CA MET A 45 -3.67 -11.84 -0.18
C MET A 45 -4.37 -11.93 -1.54
N LYS A 46 -4.89 -10.81 -2.05
CA LYS A 46 -5.57 -10.76 -3.36
C LYS A 46 -4.59 -11.04 -4.51
N GLN A 47 -3.40 -10.46 -4.47
CA GLN A 47 -2.36 -10.65 -5.49
C GLN A 47 -1.89 -12.11 -5.56
N GLN A 48 -1.78 -12.77 -4.41
CA GLN A 48 -1.36 -14.17 -4.30
C GLN A 48 -2.52 -15.16 -4.47
N GLY A 49 -3.77 -14.69 -4.60
CA GLY A 49 -4.96 -15.56 -4.61
C GLY A 49 -5.20 -16.29 -3.29
N MET A 50 -4.66 -15.79 -2.18
CA MET A 50 -4.73 -16.40 -0.85
C MET A 50 -6.06 -16.07 -0.16
N THR A 51 -6.73 -17.11 0.32
CA THR A 51 -7.97 -17.00 1.09
C THR A 51 -7.70 -16.78 2.59
N ARG A 52 -8.71 -16.31 3.33
CA ARG A 52 -8.60 -16.10 4.80
C ARG A 52 -8.32 -17.39 5.56
N SER A 53 -8.87 -18.52 5.12
CA SER A 53 -8.60 -19.83 5.74
C SER A 53 -7.17 -20.27 5.49
N GLN A 54 -6.63 -20.06 4.29
CA GLN A 54 -5.23 -20.34 3.99
C GLN A 54 -4.29 -19.47 4.82
N LEU A 55 -4.59 -18.17 5.00
CA LEU A 55 -3.80 -17.31 5.88
C LEU A 55 -3.87 -17.79 7.34
N ALA A 56 -5.05 -18.21 7.81
CA ALA A 56 -5.20 -18.77 9.15
C ALA A 56 -4.35 -20.05 9.34
N SER A 57 -4.36 -20.94 8.35
CA SER A 57 -3.51 -22.13 8.35
C SER A 57 -2.02 -21.79 8.32
N ALA A 58 -1.60 -20.81 7.52
CA ALA A 58 -0.20 -20.37 7.46
C ALA A 58 0.29 -19.75 8.78
N LEU A 59 -0.61 -19.13 9.54
CA LEU A 59 -0.32 -18.54 10.85
C LEU A 59 -0.44 -19.51 12.02
N ASP A 60 -0.96 -20.73 11.79
CA ASP A 60 -1.37 -21.69 12.81
C ASP A 60 -2.37 -21.10 13.83
N VAL A 61 -3.42 -20.45 13.32
CA VAL A 61 -4.47 -19.81 14.13
C VAL A 61 -5.86 -20.17 13.65
N GLN A 62 -6.85 -19.93 14.51
CA GLN A 62 -8.26 -20.14 14.18
C GLN A 62 -8.74 -19.12 13.13
N PRO A 63 -9.61 -19.50 12.16
CA PRO A 63 -10.12 -18.58 11.12
C PRO A 63 -10.81 -17.31 11.66
N GLY A 64 -11.40 -17.40 12.85
CA GLY A 64 -11.99 -16.25 13.54
C GLY A 64 -10.97 -15.18 13.92
N PHE A 65 -9.72 -15.56 14.18
CA PHE A 65 -8.63 -14.62 14.44
C PHE A 65 -8.35 -13.76 13.20
N VAL A 66 -8.21 -14.38 12.02
CA VAL A 66 -7.98 -13.66 10.75
C VAL A 66 -9.16 -12.76 10.40
N THR A 67 -10.40 -13.21 10.63
CA THR A 67 -11.58 -12.36 10.42
C THR A 67 -11.59 -11.13 11.32
N ARG A 68 -11.24 -11.30 12.61
CA ARG A 68 -11.13 -10.17 13.54
C ARG A 68 -9.99 -9.23 13.16
N LEU A 69 -8.85 -9.80 12.74
CA LEU A 69 -7.69 -9.07 12.28
C LEU A 69 -8.04 -8.13 11.11
N LEU A 70 -8.67 -8.68 10.07
CA LEU A 70 -9.04 -7.95 8.86
C LEU A 70 -10.26 -7.02 9.04
N SER A 71 -10.88 -7.00 10.22
CA SER A 71 -12.01 -6.10 10.51
C SER A 71 -11.59 -4.66 10.82
N GLY A 72 -10.28 -4.39 10.96
CA GLY A 72 -9.73 -3.07 11.31
C GLY A 72 -9.91 -2.68 12.79
N ARG A 73 -10.59 -3.50 13.61
CA ARG A 73 -10.84 -3.19 15.03
C ARG A 73 -9.73 -3.63 15.98
N ASN A 74 -8.73 -4.34 15.47
CA ASN A 74 -7.65 -4.88 16.30
C ASN A 74 -6.50 -3.89 16.45
N ASN A 75 -5.90 -3.85 17.64
CA ASN A 75 -4.57 -3.27 17.81
C ASN A 75 -3.52 -4.34 17.54
N PHE A 76 -2.53 -4.03 16.71
CA PHE A 76 -1.47 -4.97 16.35
C PHE A 76 -0.25 -4.77 17.23
N GLU A 77 0.25 -5.85 17.81
CA GLU A 77 1.64 -5.88 18.29
C GLU A 77 2.57 -6.00 17.07
N LEU A 78 3.75 -5.37 17.13
CA LEU A 78 4.75 -5.46 16.06
C LEU A 78 5.08 -6.92 15.70
N ALA A 79 5.16 -7.80 16.70
CA ALA A 79 5.38 -9.23 16.49
C ALA A 79 4.27 -9.88 15.63
N THR A 80 3.02 -9.45 15.80
CA THR A 80 1.90 -9.92 14.98
C THR A 80 2.02 -9.42 13.53
N MET A 81 2.39 -8.15 13.35
CA MET A 81 2.61 -7.59 12.00
C MET A 81 3.72 -8.33 11.25
N VAL A 82 4.83 -8.63 11.94
CA VAL A 82 5.94 -9.42 11.38
C VAL A 82 5.49 -10.83 11.00
N ARG A 83 4.74 -11.52 11.88
CA ARG A 83 4.23 -12.87 11.59
C ARG A 83 3.30 -12.90 10.37
N LEU A 84 2.43 -11.89 10.23
CA LEU A 84 1.55 -11.76 9.07
C LEU A 84 2.32 -11.55 7.78
N ALA A 85 3.27 -10.60 7.78
CA ALA A 85 4.11 -10.36 6.62
C ALA A 85 4.84 -11.65 6.20
N ARG A 86 5.44 -12.36 7.15
CA ARG A 86 6.14 -13.64 6.88
C ARG A 86 5.19 -14.73 6.35
N ALA A 87 3.96 -14.82 6.85
CA ALA A 87 2.97 -15.76 6.34
C ALA A 87 2.53 -15.47 4.89
N LEU A 88 2.66 -14.22 4.46
CA LEU A 88 2.43 -13.76 3.08
C LEU A 88 3.71 -13.75 2.23
N ASN A 89 4.83 -14.29 2.74
CA ASN A 89 6.14 -14.20 2.11
C ASN A 89 6.60 -12.75 1.80
N CYS A 90 6.18 -11.81 2.65
CA CYS A 90 6.56 -10.40 2.63
C CYS A 90 7.50 -10.09 3.80
N GLU A 91 8.09 -8.89 3.79
CA GLU A 91 8.82 -8.36 4.93
C GLU A 91 8.10 -7.15 5.53
N PHE A 92 7.90 -7.15 6.84
CA PHE A 92 7.36 -5.98 7.52
C PHE A 92 8.40 -4.85 7.56
N ARG A 93 7.98 -3.64 7.20
CA ARG A 93 8.78 -2.41 7.26
C ARG A 93 7.93 -1.30 7.89
N CYS A 94 8.59 -0.44 8.67
CA CYS A 94 7.97 0.77 9.22
C CYS A 94 8.92 1.96 9.07
N HIS A 95 8.36 3.16 9.02
CA HIS A 95 9.11 4.39 8.78
C HIS A 95 8.51 5.55 9.56
N LEU A 96 9.37 6.47 10.01
CA LEU A 96 8.97 7.74 10.59
C LEU A 96 9.04 8.82 9.51
N GLN A 97 7.89 9.35 9.13
CA GLN A 97 7.79 10.42 8.15
C GLN A 97 7.90 11.79 8.85
N PRO A 98 8.84 12.66 8.45
CA PRO A 98 8.87 14.05 8.93
C PRO A 98 7.59 14.81 8.57
N GLN A 99 7.14 15.69 9.46
CA GLN A 99 5.94 16.50 9.24
C GLN A 99 6.09 17.36 7.97
N GLY A 100 5.02 17.43 7.16
CA GLY A 100 5.00 18.19 5.90
C GLY A 100 5.62 17.47 4.69
N THR A 101 6.08 16.23 4.86
CA THR A 101 6.59 15.40 3.75
C THR A 101 5.56 14.36 3.31
N LYS A 102 5.80 13.71 2.17
CA LYS A 102 5.05 12.53 1.72
C LYS A 102 6.04 11.40 1.47
N THR A 103 5.78 10.23 2.03
CA THR A 103 6.59 9.02 1.80
C THR A 103 5.96 8.16 0.69
N CYS A 104 6.81 7.59 -0.18
CA CYS A 104 6.44 6.56 -1.15
C CYS A 104 7.41 5.37 -1.06
N TRP A 105 6.89 4.15 -1.04
CA TRP A 105 7.70 2.93 -1.07
C TRP A 105 7.86 2.43 -2.50
N ILE A 106 9.06 2.00 -2.84
CA ILE A 106 9.39 1.37 -4.13
C ILE A 106 10.14 0.08 -3.80
N ASP A 107 9.54 -1.05 -4.16
CA ASP A 107 10.20 -2.35 -4.05
C ASP A 107 11.06 -2.59 -5.28
N VAL A 108 12.35 -2.82 -5.04
CA VAL A 108 13.33 -3.14 -6.08
C VAL A 108 13.74 -4.58 -5.90
N LEU A 109 13.71 -5.36 -6.98
CA LEU A 109 14.21 -6.72 -6.96
C LEU A 109 15.71 -6.71 -6.66
N ASN A 110 16.13 -7.53 -5.69
CA ASN A 110 17.55 -7.66 -5.34
C ASN A 110 18.37 -8.25 -6.49
N GLU A 111 17.74 -9.09 -7.29
CA GLU A 111 18.35 -9.75 -8.44
C GLU A 111 17.45 -9.56 -9.65
N GLU A 112 18.07 -9.39 -10.82
CA GLU A 112 17.31 -9.35 -12.07
C GLU A 112 16.64 -10.72 -12.26
N PRO A 113 15.30 -10.78 -12.41
CA PRO A 113 14.63 -12.04 -12.62
C PRO A 113 15.18 -12.65 -13.91
N GLN A 114 15.39 -13.97 -13.92
CA GLN A 114 15.74 -14.67 -15.15
C GLN A 114 14.63 -14.42 -16.17
N ARG A 115 14.87 -13.46 -17.07
CA ARG A 115 13.99 -13.21 -18.20
C ARG A 115 14.09 -14.45 -19.05
N GLN A 116 12.98 -15.15 -19.23
CA GLN A 116 12.92 -16.24 -20.19
C GLN A 116 13.42 -15.68 -21.53
N THR A 117 14.55 -16.18 -22.01
CA THR A 117 15.23 -15.71 -23.22
C THR A 117 14.47 -16.05 -24.50
N THR A 118 13.24 -16.55 -24.38
CA THR A 118 12.44 -17.09 -25.47
C THR A 118 11.08 -16.41 -25.46
N ALA A 119 11.06 -15.17 -25.94
CA ALA A 119 10.06 -14.93 -26.97
C ALA A 119 10.69 -15.47 -28.25
N ASP A 120 9.89 -16.19 -29.06
CA ASP A 120 10.16 -16.46 -30.47
C ASP A 120 10.27 -15.11 -31.20
N TRP A 121 11.31 -14.34 -30.88
CA TRP A 121 11.76 -13.23 -31.67
C TRP A 121 12.17 -13.88 -32.98
N ASN A 122 11.26 -13.84 -33.93
CA ASN A 122 11.53 -14.20 -35.30
C ASN A 122 11.82 -12.88 -36.05
N PRO A 123 13.10 -12.47 -36.16
CA PRO A 123 13.51 -11.35 -36.98
C PRO A 123 12.88 -11.27 -38.37
N LYS A 124 12.48 -12.42 -38.91
CA LYS A 124 11.89 -12.56 -40.24
C LYS A 124 10.42 -12.15 -40.30
N GLU A 125 9.71 -12.16 -39.17
CA GLU A 125 8.32 -11.71 -39.05
C GLU A 125 8.21 -10.22 -38.70
N PHE A 126 9.31 -9.57 -38.29
CA PHE A 126 9.29 -8.13 -38.09
C PHE A 126 9.09 -7.42 -39.42
N ARG A 127 7.97 -6.70 -39.51
CA ARG A 127 7.81 -5.66 -40.52
C ARG A 127 8.84 -4.57 -40.22
N LYS A 128 9.75 -4.31 -41.17
CA LYS A 128 10.53 -3.06 -41.16
C LYS A 128 9.55 -1.90 -41.24
N VAL A 129 9.24 -1.29 -40.10
CA VAL A 129 8.80 0.10 -40.08
C VAL A 129 9.95 0.91 -40.66
N GLY A 130 9.64 1.84 -41.56
CA GLY A 130 10.63 2.70 -42.21
C GLY A 130 11.48 3.47 -41.19
N PRO A 131 12.45 4.29 -41.64
CA PRO A 131 13.22 5.11 -40.70
C PRO A 131 12.24 5.81 -39.75
N PHE A 132 12.45 5.59 -38.45
CA PHE A 132 11.75 6.34 -37.42
C PHE A 132 12.19 7.79 -37.65
N GLU A 133 11.44 8.54 -38.44
CA GLU A 133 11.51 9.99 -38.38
C GLU A 133 11.12 10.30 -36.94
N PRO A 134 12.05 10.80 -36.11
CA PRO A 134 11.66 11.28 -34.81
C PRO A 134 10.59 12.30 -35.10
N ARG A 135 9.34 12.04 -34.69
CA ARG A 135 8.38 13.12 -34.53
C ARG A 135 9.10 14.05 -33.58
N VAL A 136 9.61 15.15 -34.12
CA VAL A 136 10.02 16.29 -33.32
C VAL A 136 8.73 16.67 -32.61
N LEU A 137 8.58 16.19 -31.39
CA LEU A 137 7.62 16.74 -30.47
C LEU A 137 8.16 18.14 -30.25
N ASN A 138 7.69 19.08 -31.07
CA ASN A 138 7.79 20.48 -30.73
C ASN A 138 7.03 20.58 -29.42
N TYR A 139 7.76 20.55 -28.30
CA TYR A 139 7.30 21.05 -27.03
C TYR A 139 7.21 22.57 -27.22
N ASP A 140 6.26 23.01 -28.05
CA ASP A 140 5.84 24.40 -28.06
C ASP A 140 5.48 24.69 -26.61
N THR A 141 6.31 25.52 -26.01
CA THR A 141 6.18 25.96 -24.63
C THR A 141 4.73 26.36 -24.43
N VAL A 142 4.01 25.59 -23.61
CA VAL A 142 2.67 26.00 -23.16
C VAL A 142 2.89 27.35 -22.49
N PRO A 143 2.29 28.46 -22.98
CA PRO A 143 2.54 29.76 -22.39
C PRO A 143 2.13 29.68 -20.91
N VAL A 144 3.07 30.03 -20.04
CA VAL A 144 2.82 30.20 -18.61
C VAL A 144 1.68 31.21 -18.51
N ALA A 145 0.52 30.74 -18.05
CA ALA A 145 -0.63 31.61 -17.81
C ALA A 145 -0.23 32.65 -16.74
N ALA A 146 -0.27 33.91 -17.14
CA ALA A 146 -0.15 35.07 -16.26
C ALA A 146 -1.48 35.38 -15.57
#